data_AF-A0A9E5NC92-F1
#
_entry.id   AF-A0A9E5NC92-F1
#
_cell.length_a   1.000
_cell.length_b   1.000
_cell.length_c   1.000
_cell.angle_alpha   90.00
_cell.angle_beta   90.00
_cell.angle_gamma   90.00
#
_symmetry.space_group_name_H-M   'P 1'
#
loop_
_entity.id
_entity.type
_entity.pdbx_description
1 polymer ?
#
loop_
_entity_poly.entity_id
_entity_poly.type
_entity_poly.pdbx_seq_one_letter_code
_entity_poly.pdbx_strand_id
1 'polypeptide(L)'
;MDRFLTLNRKVAFAGYAMADLVSVGMGMGVPIFCIALGFPVGWYIAMSAIRGNSHVTQTLRTVLLHAVAACLVTFVLMALLWGPTILLLFDPTFDVANFGHPDILYDPTLSFVGWLVLMIFVSPFLQLLTTLFSSYLTLSVSLKEESRAV
;
A
#
# COMPACT_ATOMS: atom_id res chain seq x y z
N MET A 1 0.43 -2.96 -23.82
CA MET A 1 1.07 -2.67 -22.52
C MET A 1 2.02 -1.48 -22.55
N ASP A 2 2.62 -1.13 -23.69
CA ASP A 2 3.64 -0.07 -23.74
C ASP A 2 3.16 1.34 -23.39
N ARG A 3 1.92 1.71 -23.72
CA ARG A 3 1.39 3.06 -23.41
C ARG A 3 1.30 3.36 -21.90
N PHE A 4 1.03 2.35 -21.08
CA PHE A 4 0.98 2.55 -19.63
C PHE A 4 2.37 2.71 -19.04
N LEU A 5 3.38 2.06 -19.61
CA LEU A 5 4.77 2.13 -19.16
C LEU A 5 5.50 3.40 -19.64
N THR A 6 4.93 4.15 -20.58
CA THR A 6 5.42 5.47 -21.01
C THR A 6 4.73 6.63 -20.31
N LEU A 7 3.90 6.36 -19.29
CA LEU A 7 3.20 7.42 -18.54
C LEU A 7 4.21 8.30 -17.80
N ASN A 8 3.96 9.61 -17.79
CA ASN A 8 4.78 10.54 -17.00
C ASN A 8 4.72 10.13 -15.52
N ARG A 9 5.88 10.04 -14.87
CA ARG A 9 6.03 9.64 -13.45
C ARG A 9 5.11 10.42 -12.52
N LYS A 10 4.86 11.71 -12.79
CA LYS A 10 3.91 12.54 -12.02
C LYS A 10 2.46 12.09 -12.17
N VAL A 11 2.06 11.72 -13.39
CA VAL A 11 0.70 11.24 -13.69
C VAL A 11 0.48 9.85 -13.09
N ALA A 12 1.48 8.97 -13.17
CA ALA A 12 1.42 7.65 -12.53
C ALA A 12 1.29 7.76 -11.01
N PHE A 13 2.04 8.67 -10.39
CA PHE A 13 1.94 8.94 -8.95
C PHE A 13 0.57 9.52 -8.57
N ALA A 14 0.05 10.49 -9.34
CA ALA A 14 -1.28 11.05 -9.10
C ALA A 14 -2.39 10.00 -9.25
N GLY A 15 -2.29 9.14 -10.28
CA GLY A 15 -3.21 8.04 -10.50
C GLY A 15 -3.18 7.03 -9.35
N TYR A 16 -2.00 6.70 -8.84
CA TYR A 16 -1.85 5.86 -7.66
C TYR A 16 -2.51 6.50 -6.43
N ALA A 17 -2.19 7.74 -6.10
CA ALA A 17 -2.75 8.41 -4.92
C ALA A 17 -4.29 8.49 -4.96
N MET A 18 -4.87 8.72 -6.14
CA MET A 18 -6.32 8.70 -6.33
C MET A 18 -6.91 7.29 -6.18
N ALA A 19 -6.27 6.27 -6.75
CA ALA A 19 -6.69 4.88 -6.59
C ALA A 19 -6.57 4.41 -5.13
N ASP A 20 -5.52 4.85 -4.43
CA ASP A 20 -5.29 4.57 -3.02
C ASP A 20 -6.38 5.22 -2.17
N LEU A 21 -6.69 6.49 -2.39
CA LEU A 21 -7.79 7.19 -1.71
C LEU A 21 -9.14 6.48 -1.89
N VAL A 22 -9.47 6.07 -3.12
CA VAL A 22 -10.70 5.31 -3.40
C VAL A 22 -10.67 3.96 -2.68
N SER A 23 -9.52 3.29 -2.67
CA SER A 23 -9.32 2.01 -1.99
C SER A 23 -9.51 2.11 -0.47
N VAL A 24 -9.07 3.22 0.14
CA VAL A 24 -9.34 3.50 1.56
C VAL A 24 -10.84 3.68 1.79
N GLY A 25 -11.51 4.49 0.94
CA GLY A 25 -12.94 4.77 1.08
C GLY A 25 -13.85 3.55 0.86
N MET A 26 -13.46 2.61 -0.01
CA MET A 26 -14.21 1.37 -0.26
C MET A 26 -13.94 0.27 0.78
N GLY A 27 -12.83 0.36 1.52
CA GLY A 27 -12.44 -0.59 2.55
C GLY A 27 -13.27 -0.40 3.82
N MET A 28 -14.47 -0.98 3.87
CA MET A 28 -15.28 -1.03 5.08
C MET A 28 -14.59 -1.95 6.12
N GLY A 29 -13.84 -1.35 7.05
CA GLY A 29 -13.27 -1.99 8.25
C GLY A 29 -11.83 -2.50 8.14
N VAL A 30 -11.39 -3.01 6.99
CA VAL A 30 -9.99 -3.43 6.75
C VAL A 30 -9.59 -2.95 5.35
N PRO A 31 -8.42 -2.33 5.15
CA PRO A 31 -8.04 -1.72 3.88
C PRO A 31 -7.43 -2.76 2.93
N ILE A 32 -8.18 -3.84 2.70
CA ILE A 32 -7.80 -4.96 1.82
C ILE A 32 -7.51 -4.44 0.40
N PHE A 33 -8.29 -3.47 -0.08
CA PHE A 33 -8.07 -2.88 -1.39
C PHE A 33 -6.75 -2.13 -1.50
N CYS A 34 -6.28 -1.46 -0.44
CA CYS A 34 -4.97 -0.80 -0.43
C CYS A 34 -3.85 -1.85 -0.49
N ILE A 35 -3.98 -2.93 0.27
CA ILE A 35 -3.03 -4.05 0.25
C ILE A 35 -3.00 -4.69 -1.15
N ALA A 36 -4.18 -4.97 -1.72
CA ALA A 36 -4.32 -5.56 -3.05
C ALA A 36 -3.76 -4.65 -4.16
N LEU A 37 -3.93 -3.33 -4.03
CA LEU A 37 -3.35 -2.33 -4.93
C LEU A 37 -1.80 -2.41 -4.97
N GLY A 38 -1.17 -2.95 -3.92
CA GLY A 38 0.26 -3.24 -3.92
C GLY A 38 0.70 -4.16 -5.07
N PHE A 39 -0.14 -5.10 -5.53
CA PHE A 39 0.20 -5.98 -6.66
C PHE A 39 0.39 -5.22 -7.99
N PRO A 40 -0.63 -4.52 -8.54
CA PRO A 40 -0.45 -3.80 -9.80
C PRO A 40 0.61 -2.70 -9.70
N VAL A 41 0.77 -2.07 -8.53
CA VAL A 41 1.81 -1.07 -8.29
C VAL A 41 3.21 -1.70 -8.33
N GLY A 42 3.40 -2.84 -7.66
CA GLY A 42 4.67 -3.57 -7.64
C GLY A 42 5.11 -4.05 -9.03
N TRP A 43 4.16 -4.59 -9.80
CA TRP A 43 4.37 -4.94 -11.21
C TRP A 43 4.81 -3.72 -12.04
N TYR A 44 4.06 -2.62 -11.95
CA TYR A 44 4.35 -1.39 -12.70
C TYR A 44 5.74 -0.82 -12.38
N ILE A 45 6.07 -0.72 -11.09
CA ILE A 45 7.37 -0.21 -10.63
C ILE A 45 8.51 -1.08 -11.18
N ALA A 46 8.42 -2.41 -11.04
CA ALA A 46 9.46 -3.31 -11.52
C ALA A 46 9.67 -3.18 -13.04
N MET A 47 8.58 -3.16 -13.81
CA MET A 47 8.67 -3.10 -15.26
C MET A 47 9.20 -1.74 -15.76
N SER A 48 8.83 -0.65 -15.08
CA SER A 48 9.40 0.67 -15.36
C SER A 48 10.89 0.74 -15.00
N ALA A 49 11.30 0.09 -13.90
CA ALA A 49 12.68 0.09 -13.43
C ALA A 49 13.62 -0.71 -14.33
N ILE A 50 13.16 -1.84 -14.90
CA ILE A 50 13.91 -2.62 -15.91
C ILE A 50 14.18 -1.77 -17.15
N ARG A 51 13.18 -1.02 -17.65
CA ARG A 51 13.34 -0.19 -18.86
C ARG A 51 14.26 1.02 -18.64
N GLY A 52 14.28 1.56 -17.43
CA GLY A 52 14.99 2.80 -17.10
C GLY A 52 16.43 2.62 -16.61
N ASN A 53 16.84 1.41 -16.23
CA ASN A 53 18.16 1.17 -15.63
C ASN A 53 18.86 -0.02 -16.29
N SER A 54 20.16 0.13 -16.55
CA SER A 54 21.02 -0.94 -17.09
C SER A 54 21.59 -1.86 -16.00
N HIS A 55 21.60 -1.43 -14.74
CA HIS A 55 22.22 -2.17 -13.64
C HIS A 55 21.19 -2.67 -12.61
N VAL A 56 21.32 -3.94 -12.21
CA VAL A 56 20.44 -4.61 -11.24
C VAL A 56 20.34 -3.83 -9.92
N THR A 57 21.45 -3.32 -9.39
CA THR A 57 21.46 -2.54 -8.15
C THR A 57 20.61 -1.27 -8.25
N GLN A 58 20.64 -0.59 -9.41
CA GLN A 58 19.82 0.60 -9.65
C GLN A 58 18.34 0.24 -9.78
N THR A 59 18.02 -0.89 -10.42
CA THR A 59 16.65 -1.43 -10.52
C THR A 59 16.08 -1.72 -9.13
N LEU A 60 16.81 -2.47 -8.29
CA LEU A 60 16.38 -2.82 -6.93
C LEU A 60 16.21 -1.58 -6.05
N ARG A 61 17.15 -0.63 -6.13
CA ARG A 61 17.05 0.65 -5.41
C ARG A 61 15.82 1.45 -5.85
N THR A 62 15.56 1.50 -7.16
CA THR A 62 14.39 2.18 -7.72
C THR A 62 13.10 1.55 -7.21
N VAL A 63 13.01 0.21 -7.23
CA VAL A 63 11.86 -0.54 -6.71
C VAL A 63 11.62 -0.20 -5.24
N LEU A 64 12.66 -0.31 -4.40
CA LEU A 64 12.56 -0.05 -2.97
C LEU A 64 12.09 1.39 -2.68
N LEU A 65 12.70 2.39 -3.33
CA LEU A 65 12.34 3.79 -3.12
C LEU A 65 10.87 4.07 -3.49
N HIS A 66 10.38 3.52 -4.59
CA HIS A 66 8.99 3.72 -5.00
C HIS A 66 8.01 2.95 -4.11
N ALA A 67 8.36 1.74 -3.69
CA ALA A 67 7.53 0.97 -2.77
C ALA A 67 7.41 1.66 -1.40
N VAL A 68 8.51 2.21 -0.88
CA VAL A 68 8.51 3.03 0.35
C VAL A 68 7.71 4.31 0.15
N ALA A 69 7.86 5.00 -0.99
CA ALA A 69 7.08 6.20 -1.28
C ALA A 69 5.58 5.91 -1.32
N ALA A 70 5.16 4.80 -1.95
CA ALA A 70 3.77 4.35 -1.95
C ALA A 70 3.26 4.08 -0.53
N CYS A 71 4.02 3.29 0.26
CA CYS A 71 3.71 3.03 1.67
C CYS A 71 3.54 4.31 2.49
N LEU A 72 4.40 5.31 2.30
CA LEU A 72 4.31 6.59 3.01
C LEU A 72 3.08 7.39 2.62
N VAL A 73 2.69 7.37 1.34
CA VAL A 73 1.46 8.01 0.87
C VAL A 73 0.24 7.37 1.56
N THR A 74 0.13 6.04 1.51
CA THR A 74 -0.97 5.34 2.20
C THR A 74 -0.94 5.58 3.70
N PHE A 75 0.23 5.55 4.33
CA PHE A 75 0.38 5.83 5.75
C PHE A 75 -0.15 7.21 6.12
N VAL A 76 0.23 8.24 5.36
CA VAL A 76 -0.26 9.62 5.58
C VAL A 76 -1.77 9.69 5.37
N LEU A 77 -2.31 9.08 4.31
CA LEU A 77 -3.76 9.05 4.07
C LEU A 77 -4.52 8.37 5.21
N MET A 78 -4.04 7.22 5.68
CA MET A 78 -4.63 6.51 6.82
C MET A 78 -4.55 7.32 8.10
N ALA A 79 -3.40 7.96 8.38
CA ALA A 79 -3.23 8.81 9.55
C ALA A 79 -4.15 10.04 9.50
N LEU A 80 -4.38 10.63 8.32
CA LEU A 80 -5.28 11.78 8.18
C LEU A 80 -6.75 11.39 8.34
N LEU A 81 -7.15 10.22 7.83
CA LEU A 81 -8.53 9.74 7.90
C LEU A 81 -8.88 9.15 9.26
N TRP A 82 -8.00 8.32 9.82
CA TRP A 82 -8.25 7.59 11.06
C TRP A 82 -7.60 8.22 12.29
N GLY A 83 -6.53 9.00 12.14
CA GLY A 83 -5.85 9.66 13.26
C GLY A 83 -6.76 10.53 14.14
N PRO A 84 -7.73 11.30 13.59
CA PRO A 84 -8.67 12.05 14.43
C PRO A 84 -9.49 11.17 15.38
N THR A 85 -9.77 9.92 15.01
CA THR A 85 -10.55 8.99 15.85
C THR A 85 -9.78 8.51 17.08
N ILE A 86 -8.46 8.68 17.14
CA ILE A 86 -7.65 8.43 18.34
C ILE A 86 -8.13 9.32 19.50
N LEU A 87 -8.61 10.53 19.21
CA LEU A 87 -9.10 11.45 20.25
C LEU A 87 -10.34 10.91 20.99
N LEU A 88 -11.11 10.03 20.33
CA LEU A 88 -12.31 9.42 20.91
C LEU A 88 -11.96 8.46 22.06
N LEU A 89 -10.72 7.94 22.13
CA LEU A 89 -10.25 7.13 23.27
C LEU A 89 -10.21 7.92 24.59
N PHE A 90 -10.13 9.24 24.52
CA PHE A 90 -10.04 10.11 25.69
C PHE A 90 -11.40 10.73 26.06
N ASP A 91 -12.45 10.45 25.29
CA ASP A 91 -13.81 10.90 25.59
C ASP A 91 -14.54 9.86 26.45
N PRO A 92 -14.81 10.15 27.74
CA PRO A 92 -15.49 9.21 28.64
C PRO A 92 -16.96 8.98 28.28
N THR A 93 -17.54 9.79 27.38
CA THR A 93 -18.94 9.68 26.95
C THR A 93 -19.11 8.87 25.66
N PHE A 94 -18.00 8.49 25.03
CA PHE A 94 -18.00 7.82 23.74
C PHE A 94 -18.28 6.31 23.88
N ASP A 95 -19.28 5.83 23.14
CA ASP A 95 -19.65 4.41 23.11
C ASP A 95 -18.79 3.65 22.09
N VAL A 96 -17.64 3.17 22.56
CA VAL A 96 -16.68 2.42 21.74
C VAL A 96 -17.30 1.14 21.16
N ALA A 97 -18.13 0.45 21.93
CA ALA A 97 -18.70 -0.84 21.51
C ALA A 97 -19.62 -0.71 20.29
N ASN A 98 -20.29 0.43 20.13
CA ASN A 98 -21.19 0.69 19.00
C ASN A 98 -20.57 1.54 17.89
N PHE A 99 -19.25 1.79 17.92
CA PHE A 99 -18.57 2.58 16.89
C PHE A 99 -18.51 1.87 15.51
N GLY A 100 -18.64 0.54 15.49
CA GLY A 100 -18.62 -0.24 14.25
C GLY A 100 -17.24 -0.75 13.83
N HIS A 101 -16.26 -0.76 14.75
CA HIS A 101 -15.02 -1.51 14.55
C HIS A 101 -15.25 -3.01 14.76
N PRO A 102 -14.47 -3.90 14.12
CA PRO A 102 -14.54 -5.32 14.39
C PRO A 102 -14.06 -5.66 15.82
N ASP A 103 -14.66 -6.66 16.44
CA ASP A 103 -14.21 -7.22 17.72
C ASP A 103 -13.01 -8.14 17.52
N ILE A 104 -11.83 -7.55 17.44
CA ILE A 104 -10.55 -8.27 17.27
C ILE A 104 -10.11 -8.93 18.59
N LEU A 105 -10.40 -8.27 19.70
CA LEU A 105 -10.07 -8.64 21.07
C LEU A 105 -11.37 -8.73 21.91
N TYR A 106 -11.27 -9.33 23.09
CA TYR A 106 -12.43 -9.51 23.98
C TYR A 106 -12.97 -8.21 24.60
N ASP A 107 -12.14 -7.17 24.68
CA ASP A 107 -12.51 -5.87 25.23
C ASP A 107 -12.75 -4.84 24.10
N PRO A 108 -13.87 -4.10 24.09
CA PRO A 108 -14.18 -3.14 23.04
C PRO A 108 -13.12 -2.04 22.87
N THR A 109 -12.55 -1.56 23.97
CA THR A 109 -11.52 -0.51 23.95
C THR A 109 -10.23 -1.04 23.34
N LEU A 110 -9.81 -2.23 23.74
CA LEU A 110 -8.64 -2.89 23.15
C LEU A 110 -8.85 -3.23 21.67
N SER A 111 -10.06 -3.67 21.29
CA SER A 111 -10.44 -3.91 19.89
C SER A 111 -10.34 -2.65 19.05
N PHE A 112 -10.83 -1.51 19.57
CA PHE A 112 -10.72 -0.23 18.90
C PHE A 112 -9.26 0.21 18.70
N VAL A 113 -8.43 0.10 19.74
CA VAL A 113 -6.99 0.39 19.64
C VAL A 113 -6.30 -0.53 18.62
N GLY A 114 -6.57 -1.83 18.69
CA GLY A 114 -6.02 -2.81 17.76
C GLY A 114 -6.42 -2.52 16.32
N TRP A 115 -7.67 -2.13 16.12
CA TRP A 115 -8.19 -1.72 14.83
C TRP A 115 -7.51 -0.44 14.30
N LEU A 116 -7.31 0.60 15.13
CA LEU A 116 -6.57 1.79 14.72
C LEU A 116 -5.13 1.48 14.33
N VAL A 117 -4.44 0.63 15.09
CA VAL A 117 -3.10 0.15 14.75
C VAL A 117 -3.10 -0.58 13.41
N LEU A 118 -4.14 -1.40 13.18
CA LEU A 118 -4.30 -2.13 11.94
C LEU A 118 -4.48 -1.18 10.74
N MET A 119 -5.35 -0.18 10.87
CA MET A 119 -5.65 0.78 9.80
C MET A 119 -4.46 1.69 9.50
N ILE A 120 -3.82 2.25 10.53
CA ILE A 120 -2.80 3.29 10.37
C ILE A 120 -1.41 2.69 10.08
N PHE A 121 -1.03 1.59 10.72
CA PHE A 121 0.35 1.08 10.64
C PHE A 121 0.47 -0.24 9.88
N VAL A 122 -0.30 -1.25 10.30
CA VAL A 122 -0.16 -2.60 9.74
C VAL A 122 -0.51 -2.60 8.26
N SER A 123 -1.55 -1.87 7.87
CA SER A 123 -2.06 -1.90 6.51
C SER A 123 -1.12 -1.26 5.47
N PRO A 124 -0.60 -0.04 5.66
CA PRO A 124 0.44 0.50 4.77
C PRO A 124 1.68 -0.41 4.71
N PHE A 125 2.05 -1.02 5.83
CA PHE A 125 3.18 -1.95 5.87
C PHE A 125 2.89 -3.24 5.07
N LEU A 126 1.69 -3.81 5.16
CA LEU A 126 1.29 -4.94 4.33
C LEU A 126 1.27 -4.56 2.85
N GLN A 127 0.80 -3.37 2.49
CA GLN A 127 0.86 -2.87 1.12
C GLN A 127 2.31 -2.73 0.62
N LEU A 128 3.24 -2.27 1.45
CA LEU A 128 4.68 -2.27 1.14
C LEU A 128 5.17 -3.68 0.82
N LEU A 129 4.87 -4.66 1.68
CA LEU A 129 5.28 -6.05 1.49
C LEU A 129 4.69 -6.63 0.21
N THR A 130 3.40 -6.40 -0.07
CA THR A 130 2.75 -6.86 -1.29
C THR A 130 3.37 -6.21 -2.54
N THR A 131 3.71 -4.92 -2.46
CA THR A 131 4.38 -4.19 -3.55
C THR A 131 5.76 -4.79 -3.83
N LEU A 132 6.57 -5.00 -2.80
CA LEU A 132 7.89 -5.62 -2.93
C LEU A 132 7.80 -7.06 -3.45
N PHE A 133 6.86 -7.85 -2.93
CA PHE A 133 6.61 -9.21 -3.37
C PHE A 133 6.24 -9.28 -4.85
N SER A 134 5.30 -8.44 -5.29
CA SER A 134 4.90 -8.38 -6.69
C SER A 134 6.04 -7.90 -7.59
N SER A 135 6.82 -6.90 -7.17
CA SER A 135 8.01 -6.48 -7.90
C SER A 135 9.04 -7.61 -8.03
N TYR A 136 9.26 -8.39 -6.97
CA TYR A 136 10.17 -9.54 -7.01
C TYR A 136 9.70 -10.61 -8.00
N LEU A 137 8.42 -10.98 -7.97
CA LEU A 137 7.86 -11.93 -8.93
C LEU A 137 8.02 -11.44 -10.36
N THR A 138 7.77 -10.15 -10.59
CA THR A 138 7.93 -9.51 -11.90
C THR A 138 9.35 -9.63 -12.42
N LEU A 139 10.34 -9.23 -11.59
CA LEU A 139 11.75 -9.33 -11.93
C LEU A 139 12.17 -10.79 -12.20
N SER A 140 11.68 -11.73 -11.40
CA SER A 140 12.01 -13.16 -11.53
C SER A 140 11.48 -13.74 -12.85
N VAL A 141 10.27 -13.36 -13.24
CA VAL A 141 9.68 -13.77 -14.54
C VAL A 141 10.47 -13.17 -15.69
N SER A 142 10.79 -11.87 -15.64
CA SER A 142 11.55 -11.19 -16.71
C SER A 142 12.96 -11.77 -16.90
N LEU A 143 13.67 -12.06 -15.80
CA LEU A 143 15.01 -12.69 -15.87
C LEU A 143 14.96 -14.09 -16.48
N LYS A 144 13.90 -14.86 -16.18
CA LYS A 144 13.69 -16.19 -16.75
C LYS A 144 13.41 -16.14 -18.26
N GLU A 145 12.69 -15.12 -18.71
CA GLU A 145 12.42 -14.90 -20.14
C GLU A 145 13.70 -14.54 -20.89
N GLU A 146 14.53 -13.67 -20.33
CA GLU A 146 15.82 -13.27 -20.90
C GLU A 146 16.78 -14.47 -21.03
N SER A 147 16.86 -15.32 -20.01
CA SER A 147 17.66 -16.55 -20.05
C SER A 147 17.18 -17.59 -21.07
N ARG A 148 15.92 -17.54 -21.51
CA ARG A 148 15.38 -18.46 -22.54
C ARG A 148 15.59 -17.94 -23.97
N ALA A 149 15.89 -16.66 -24.12
CA ALA A 149 16.09 -16.01 -25.41
C ALA A 149 17.55 -16.06 -25.89
N VAL A 150 18.48 -16.44 -25.00
CA VAL A 150 19.91 -16.69 -25.26
C VAL A 150 20.13 -18.18 -25.52
#